data_AF-A0A286HHT2-F1
#
_entry.id   AF-A0A286HHT2-F1
#
_cell.length_a   1.000
_cell.length_b   1.000
_cell.length_c   1.000
_cell.angle_alpha   90.00
_cell.angle_beta   90.00
_cell.angle_gamma   90.00
#
_symmetry.space_group_name_H-M   'P 1'
#
loop_
_entity.id
_entity.type
_entity.pdbx_description
1 polymer ?
#
loop_
_entity_poly.entity_id
_entity_poly.type
_entity_poly.pdbx_seq_one_letter_code
_entity_poly.pdbx_strand_id
1 'polypeptide(L)'
;MTNFDAIDALLAGAKKEVPLPPAEERRALREGLSLSRAQLAQALNVSPSTVGGWEAGRDPSGEVREKYAYFLEGARTKLAATAAEAAPAEEPADVAPAEAGQEADHDDVEALSAPEPCVLCGQPASRQVAGFPQHLDPADCGTAGHTQTVEPPRPENPAPQSEPRRPASSGSAGPAARGVKVVPVGRRLKTADTPDLIGSAVVAAFAQHSGDVAAATAALVKRAIPDAMALLDETRKGGRYDIVAHPWLPDILRKQTSRGADQIWEARPKWSRAELPPGEHEVTALDVNGAYLSALKTHLPLGQLEHSTGNHHDHRRAGVHLITAPAWEHDAYLPNPIGSRDEPGPLWVTEPTLRLLLRLSGPKYGLCDPPEIHESWTSGATENLLEKFRVALKDARERAIAEDDETTLEYVKAMYSKFVSTMGESNYNRELYRTDWMHLIRSQAFVNLWWKAHRAYDEGLMVVRAMGTDELHVIGDWRAVFPEGRGVTEVKVKDVYTVGTETTD
;
A
#
# COMPACT_ATOMS: atom_id res chain seq x y z
N MET A 1 4.04 38.49 48.34
CA MET A 1 3.89 37.05 48.58
C MET A 1 5.23 36.59 49.11
N THR A 2 5.28 36.27 50.40
CA THR A 2 6.53 35.87 51.07
C THR A 2 6.82 34.41 50.73
N ASN A 3 8.09 33.96 50.83
CA ASN A 3 8.47 32.56 50.56
C ASN A 3 7.63 31.54 51.35
N PHE A 4 7.04 31.93 52.47
CA PHE A 4 6.15 31.09 53.27
C PHE A 4 4.81 30.80 52.58
N ASP A 5 4.23 31.75 51.83
CA ASP A 5 2.98 31.53 51.08
C ASP A 5 3.16 30.46 49.99
N ALA A 6 4.35 30.42 49.37
CA ALA A 6 4.70 29.41 48.36
C ALA A 6 4.96 28.03 48.99
N ILE A 7 5.53 27.98 50.19
CA ILE A 7 5.73 26.75 50.95
C ILE A 7 4.40 26.21 51.47
N ASP A 8 3.52 27.07 51.96
CA ASP A 8 2.19 26.69 52.44
C ASP A 8 1.30 26.21 51.28
N ALA A 9 1.40 26.82 50.09
CA ALA A 9 0.76 26.33 48.88
C ALA A 9 1.29 24.96 48.43
N LEU A 10 2.60 24.71 48.57
CA LEU A 10 3.22 23.42 48.28
C LEU A 10 2.76 22.33 49.27
N LEU A 11 2.70 22.65 50.56
CA LEU A 11 2.22 21.75 51.61
C LEU A 11 0.71 21.47 51.48
N ALA A 12 -0.09 22.48 51.11
CA ALA A 12 -1.52 22.31 50.83
C ALA A 12 -1.79 21.47 49.58
N GLY A 13 -0.87 21.48 48.60
CA GLY A 13 -0.92 20.66 47.39
C GLY A 13 -0.38 19.24 47.55
N ALA A 14 0.30 18.93 48.66
CA ALA A 14 0.91 17.62 48.90
C ALA A 14 -0.16 16.57 49.25
N LYS A 15 -0.66 15.87 48.24
CA LYS A 15 -1.55 14.71 48.41
C LYS A 15 -0.73 13.46 48.72
N LYS A 16 -1.19 12.66 49.68
CA LYS A 16 -0.62 11.32 49.95
C LYS A 16 -0.90 10.43 48.73
N GLU A 17 0.16 9.95 48.09
CA GLU A 17 0.04 9.08 46.91
C GLU A 17 -0.67 7.78 47.26
N VAL A 18 -1.54 7.32 46.36
CA VAL A 18 -2.26 6.06 46.51
C VAL A 18 -1.24 4.92 46.52
N PRO A 19 -1.23 4.05 47.56
CA PRO A 19 -0.33 2.90 47.59
C PRO A 19 -0.69 1.93 46.46
N LEU A 20 0.32 1.46 45.75
CA LEU A 20 0.17 0.47 44.68
C LEU A 20 0.69 -0.88 45.18
N PRO A 21 0.08 -2.00 44.74
CA PRO A 21 0.61 -3.33 45.02
C PRO A 21 1.99 -3.54 44.35
N PRO A 22 2.75 -4.60 44.73
CA PRO A 22 4.02 -4.95 44.09
C PRO A 22 3.89 -5.18 42.58
N ALA A 23 4.97 -4.96 41.83
CA ALA A 23 4.96 -4.97 40.36
C ALA A 23 4.46 -6.29 39.74
N GLU A 24 4.88 -7.42 40.31
CA GLU A 24 4.43 -8.75 39.90
C GLU A 24 2.92 -8.94 40.09
N GLU A 25 2.36 -8.40 41.17
CA GLU A 25 0.91 -8.46 41.43
C GLU A 25 0.15 -7.59 40.43
N ARG A 26 0.70 -6.45 40.01
CA ARG A 26 0.09 -5.60 38.96
C ARG A 26 -0.04 -6.36 37.65
N ARG A 27 1.02 -7.07 37.25
CA ARG A 27 1.03 -7.90 36.05
C ARG A 27 0.03 -9.05 36.16
N ALA A 28 0.06 -9.78 37.27
CA ALA A 28 -0.84 -10.91 37.51
C ALA A 28 -2.33 -10.50 37.49
N LEU A 29 -2.67 -9.33 38.05
CA LEU A 29 -4.04 -8.80 38.02
C LEU A 29 -4.51 -8.48 36.60
N ARG A 30 -3.63 -7.92 35.75
CA ARG A 30 -3.95 -7.66 34.33
C ARG A 30 -4.11 -8.97 33.55
N GLU A 31 -3.16 -9.89 33.70
CA GLU A 31 -3.14 -11.16 32.98
C GLU A 31 -4.27 -12.09 33.42
N GLY A 32 -4.65 -12.09 34.70
CA GLY A 32 -5.81 -12.83 35.20
C GLY A 32 -7.13 -12.40 34.58
N LEU A 33 -7.23 -11.16 34.09
CA LEU A 33 -8.36 -10.67 33.31
C LEU A 33 -8.21 -10.86 31.79
N SER A 34 -7.15 -11.54 31.33
CA SER A 34 -6.80 -11.73 29.92
C SER A 34 -6.65 -10.42 29.15
N LEU A 35 -6.20 -9.34 29.80
CA LEU A 35 -6.00 -8.03 29.18
C LEU A 35 -4.54 -7.88 28.72
N SER A 36 -4.34 -7.37 27.50
CA SER A 36 -3.01 -7.02 27.01
C SER A 36 -2.54 -5.68 27.60
N ARG A 37 -1.21 -5.46 27.64
CA ARG A 37 -0.64 -4.14 28.03
C ARG A 37 -1.17 -3.00 27.16
N ALA A 38 -1.43 -3.29 25.87
CA ALA A 38 -1.95 -2.30 24.93
C ALA A 38 -3.38 -1.87 25.26
N GLN A 39 -4.24 -2.81 25.65
CA GLN A 39 -5.62 -2.51 26.04
C GLN A 39 -5.68 -1.67 27.31
N LEU A 40 -4.86 -1.99 28.32
CA LEU A 40 -4.78 -1.21 29.56
C LEU A 40 -4.18 0.19 29.31
N ALA A 41 -3.14 0.27 28.48
CA ALA A 41 -2.49 1.52 28.14
C ALA A 41 -3.44 2.48 27.40
N GLN A 42 -4.26 1.96 26.48
CA GLN A 42 -5.28 2.74 25.77
C GLN A 42 -6.32 3.31 26.74
N ALA A 43 -6.82 2.51 27.68
CA ALA A 43 -7.81 2.96 28.67
C ALA A 43 -7.26 4.05 29.63
N LEU A 44 -5.95 4.01 29.90
CA LEU A 44 -5.27 4.97 30.77
C LEU A 44 -4.65 6.15 30.01
N ASN A 45 -4.79 6.20 28.68
CA ASN A 45 -4.18 7.18 27.78
C ASN A 45 -2.65 7.29 27.94
N VAL A 46 -1.96 6.15 28.01
CA VAL A 46 -0.49 6.04 28.09
C VAL A 46 0.03 5.04 27.04
N SER A 47 1.36 4.92 26.92
CA SER A 47 1.96 3.92 26.02
C SER A 47 1.99 2.51 26.65
N PRO A 48 1.94 1.42 25.86
CA PRO A 48 2.10 0.05 26.38
C PRO A 48 3.44 -0.17 27.08
N SER A 49 4.51 0.51 26.64
CA SER A 49 5.81 0.52 27.32
C SER A 49 5.76 1.21 28.68
N THR A 50 4.89 2.21 28.88
CA THR A 50 4.70 2.85 30.18
C THR A 50 4.07 1.87 31.18
N VAL A 51 3.06 1.11 30.75
CA VAL A 51 2.44 0.04 31.55
C VAL A 51 3.44 -1.09 31.82
N GLY A 52 4.22 -1.50 30.81
CA GLY A 52 5.29 -2.48 30.99
C GLY A 52 6.36 -2.02 31.99
N GLY A 53 6.71 -0.73 31.98
CA GLY A 53 7.58 -0.13 33.00
C GLY A 53 6.97 -0.20 34.41
N TRP A 54 5.65 0.00 34.55
CA TRP A 54 4.99 -0.09 35.85
C TRP A 54 4.91 -1.50 36.43
N GLU A 55 4.74 -2.48 35.55
CA GLU A 55 4.77 -3.91 35.86
C GLU A 55 6.19 -4.44 36.09
N ALA A 56 7.22 -3.68 35.70
CA ALA A 56 8.63 -3.97 35.96
C ALA A 56 9.20 -3.22 37.18
N GLY A 57 8.35 -2.50 37.95
CA GLY A 57 8.74 -1.86 39.21
C GLY A 57 8.89 -0.34 39.15
N ARG A 58 8.69 0.32 38.00
CA ARG A 58 8.53 1.79 37.97
C ARG A 58 7.18 2.18 38.55
N ASP A 59 7.09 3.33 39.19
CA ASP A 59 5.82 3.81 39.74
C ASP A 59 5.24 4.97 38.90
N PRO A 60 3.93 4.96 38.60
CA PRO A 60 3.26 6.13 38.01
C PRO A 60 3.14 7.27 39.02
N SER A 61 3.01 8.49 38.51
CA SER A 61 2.83 9.72 39.30
C SER A 61 1.54 10.45 38.92
N GLY A 62 1.01 11.26 39.83
CA GLY A 62 -0.13 12.16 39.58
C GLY A 62 -1.44 11.43 39.24
N GLU A 63 -2.29 12.05 38.42
CA GLU A 63 -3.64 11.55 38.10
C GLU A 63 -3.63 10.15 37.47
N VAL A 64 -2.58 9.82 36.71
CA VAL A 64 -2.42 8.50 36.07
C VAL A 64 -2.20 7.41 37.13
N ARG A 65 -1.53 7.72 38.25
CA ARG A 65 -1.36 6.80 39.38
C ARG A 65 -2.71 6.41 39.99
N GLU A 66 -3.61 7.39 40.16
CA GLU A 66 -4.94 7.16 40.73
C GLU A 66 -5.80 6.28 39.81
N LYS A 67 -5.79 6.54 38.50
CA LYS A 67 -6.52 5.71 37.51
C LYS A 67 -5.98 4.29 37.43
N TYR A 68 -4.66 4.13 37.50
CA TYR A 68 -4.03 2.82 37.52
C TYR A 68 -4.33 2.05 38.81
N ALA A 69 -4.29 2.71 39.97
CA ALA A 69 -4.70 2.10 41.24
C ALA A 69 -6.17 1.65 41.22
N TYR A 70 -7.06 2.47 40.66
CA TYR A 70 -8.48 2.14 40.49
C TYR A 70 -8.68 0.89 39.63
N PHE A 71 -7.95 0.78 38.51
CA PHE A 71 -7.97 -0.42 37.68
C PHE A 71 -7.52 -1.67 38.45
N LEU A 72 -6.41 -1.59 39.19
CA LEU A 72 -5.86 -2.74 39.92
C LEU A 72 -6.81 -3.24 41.00
N GLU A 73 -7.47 -2.34 41.72
CA GLU A 73 -8.46 -2.72 42.74
C GLU A 73 -9.72 -3.34 42.12
N GLY A 74 -10.19 -2.78 41.00
CA GLY A 74 -11.28 -3.37 40.22
C GLY A 74 -10.92 -4.76 39.68
N ALA A 75 -9.69 -4.95 39.23
CA ALA A 75 -9.20 -6.25 38.75
C ALA A 75 -9.15 -7.28 39.88
N ARG A 76 -8.65 -6.91 41.05
CA ARG A 76 -8.61 -7.76 42.22
C ARG A 76 -10.01 -8.19 42.66
N THR A 77 -10.95 -7.23 42.72
CA THR A 77 -12.35 -7.49 43.10
C THR A 77 -13.01 -8.46 42.12
N LYS A 78 -12.79 -8.26 40.82
CA LYS A 78 -13.38 -9.10 39.78
C LYS A 78 -12.84 -10.53 39.80
N LEU A 79 -11.52 -10.69 39.97
CA LEU A 79 -10.89 -12.00 40.08
C LEU A 79 -11.30 -12.73 41.36
N ALA A 80 -11.42 -12.02 42.48
CA ALA A 80 -11.91 -12.60 43.73
C ALA A 80 -13.37 -13.07 43.64
N ALA A 81 -14.24 -12.32 42.95
CA ALA A 81 -15.62 -12.73 42.70
C ALA A 81 -15.70 -13.99 41.83
N THR A 82 -14.89 -14.07 40.76
CA THR A 82 -14.81 -15.26 39.89
C THR A 82 -14.27 -16.48 40.64
N ALA A 83 -13.32 -16.30 41.55
CA ALA A 83 -12.79 -17.39 42.38
C ALA A 83 -13.82 -17.88 43.43
N ALA A 84 -14.64 -16.99 43.99
CA ALA A 84 -15.69 -17.35 44.94
C ALA A 84 -16.86 -18.10 44.28
N GLU A 85 -17.17 -17.83 43.02
CA GLU A 85 -18.17 -18.55 42.23
C GLU A 85 -17.68 -19.94 41.76
N ALA A 86 -16.37 -20.17 41.72
CA ALA A 86 -15.76 -21.41 41.23
C ALA A 86 -15.57 -22.51 42.29
N ALA A 87 -15.96 -22.30 43.55
CA ALA A 87 -15.78 -23.29 44.62
C ALA A 87 -17.05 -24.13 44.89
N PRO A 88 -16.97 -25.46 44.70
CA PRO A 88 -17.39 -26.38 45.77
C PRO A 88 -16.42 -27.56 46.04
N ALA A 89 -16.26 -27.85 47.34
CA ALA A 89 -15.92 -29.10 48.07
C ALA A 89 -14.57 -29.83 47.84
N GLU A 90 -13.86 -30.03 48.96
CA GLU A 90 -12.60 -30.77 49.18
C GLU A 90 -12.72 -32.30 48.93
N GLU A 91 -11.67 -32.91 48.35
CA GLU A 91 -10.85 -34.01 48.92
C GLU A 91 -9.69 -34.42 47.96
N PRO A 92 -8.60 -35.08 48.44
CA PRO A 92 -7.22 -34.73 48.04
C PRO A 92 -6.39 -35.86 47.39
N ALA A 93 -5.07 -35.57 47.23
CA ALA A 93 -3.92 -36.43 46.91
C ALA A 93 -3.68 -36.66 45.40
N ASP A 94 -2.49 -36.64 44.79
CA ASP A 94 -1.05 -36.57 45.11
C ASP A 94 -0.40 -36.38 43.69
N VAL A 95 0.61 -35.55 43.38
CA VAL A 95 2.05 -35.76 43.56
C VAL A 95 2.81 -34.51 43.06
N ALA A 96 3.89 -34.17 43.76
CA ALA A 96 4.91 -33.17 43.40
C ALA A 96 6.12 -33.83 42.67
N PRO A 97 7.25 -33.13 42.44
CA PRO A 97 7.46 -31.98 41.55
C PRO A 97 8.59 -32.26 40.52
N ALA A 98 8.73 -31.42 39.49
CA ALA A 98 9.96 -31.39 38.68
C ALA A 98 10.46 -29.95 38.55
N GLU A 99 11.73 -29.79 38.94
CA GLU A 99 12.48 -28.55 39.03
C GLU A 99 12.82 -27.94 37.65
N ALA A 100 13.10 -26.64 37.73
CA ALA A 100 13.43 -25.72 36.65
C ALA A 100 14.79 -25.98 35.98
N GLY A 101 14.94 -25.50 34.74
CA GLY A 101 16.27 -25.23 34.18
C GLY A 101 16.37 -25.00 32.68
N GLN A 102 16.18 -23.73 32.28
CA GLN A 102 16.93 -22.99 31.25
C GLN A 102 16.58 -23.10 29.75
N GLU A 103 16.13 -21.93 29.26
CA GLU A 103 16.53 -21.23 28.02
C GLU A 103 16.87 -22.05 26.78
N ALA A 104 15.94 -22.03 25.82
CA ALA A 104 16.27 -22.05 24.40
C ALA A 104 15.24 -21.25 23.61
N ASP A 105 15.80 -20.46 22.71
CA ASP A 105 15.22 -19.80 21.54
C ASP A 105 14.26 -20.71 20.73
N HIS A 106 13.44 -20.05 19.89
CA HIS A 106 12.69 -20.55 18.72
C HIS A 106 11.19 -20.93 18.81
N ASP A 107 10.47 -20.33 17.85
CA ASP A 107 9.23 -20.71 17.16
C ASP A 107 7.87 -20.66 17.87
N ASP A 108 7.09 -19.63 17.49
CA ASP A 108 5.63 -19.52 17.64
C ASP A 108 4.88 -20.58 16.81
N VAL A 109 5.18 -21.88 16.95
CA VAL A 109 4.53 -22.98 16.22
C VAL A 109 3.80 -23.90 17.18
N GLU A 110 2.47 -23.83 17.20
CA GLU A 110 1.62 -24.66 18.04
C GLU A 110 0.91 -25.76 17.23
N ALA A 111 0.65 -26.92 17.84
CA ALA A 111 -0.13 -27.99 17.22
C ALA A 111 -1.63 -27.77 17.45
N LEU A 112 -2.44 -27.85 16.39
CA LEU A 112 -3.89 -27.79 16.51
C LEU A 112 -4.44 -29.15 16.95
N SER A 113 -5.43 -29.12 17.85
CA SER A 113 -6.13 -30.31 18.33
C SER A 113 -7.04 -30.96 17.29
N ALA A 114 -7.43 -30.21 16.25
CA ALA A 114 -8.10 -30.71 15.05
C ALA A 114 -7.61 -29.95 13.81
N PRO A 115 -7.61 -30.57 12.61
CA PRO A 115 -7.19 -29.89 11.39
C PRO A 115 -8.13 -28.72 11.03
N GLU A 116 -7.59 -27.52 10.90
CA GLU A 116 -8.31 -26.30 10.50
C GLU A 116 -7.85 -25.83 9.11
N PRO A 117 -8.68 -25.10 8.34
CA PRO A 117 -8.31 -24.68 6.99
C PRO A 117 -7.12 -23.72 7.01
N CYS A 118 -6.06 -24.09 6.30
CA CYS A 118 -4.83 -23.30 6.16
C CYS A 118 -5.13 -21.91 5.59
N VAL A 119 -4.58 -20.87 6.20
CA VAL A 119 -4.77 -19.47 5.78
C VAL A 119 -4.16 -19.14 4.41
N LEU A 120 -3.25 -19.98 3.90
CA LEU A 120 -2.57 -19.79 2.61
C LEU A 120 -3.28 -20.52 1.45
N CYS A 121 -3.72 -21.77 1.66
CA CYS A 121 -4.29 -22.60 0.59
C CYS A 121 -5.71 -23.15 0.85
N GLY A 122 -6.24 -22.98 2.06
CA GLY A 122 -7.57 -23.46 2.47
C GLY A 122 -7.66 -24.97 2.74
N GLN A 123 -6.58 -25.74 2.62
CA GLN A 123 -6.55 -27.17 2.94
C GLN A 123 -6.34 -27.41 4.44
N PRO A 124 -6.76 -28.56 5.00
CA PRO A 124 -6.58 -28.85 6.42
C PRO A 124 -5.11 -28.78 6.85
N ALA A 125 -4.81 -27.95 7.85
CA ALA A 125 -3.53 -27.83 8.53
C ALA A 125 -3.69 -28.25 9.99
N SER A 126 -2.73 -29.00 10.50
CA SER A 126 -2.69 -29.49 11.89
C SER A 126 -1.76 -28.65 12.79
N ARG A 127 -1.23 -27.55 12.28
CA ARG A 127 -0.30 -26.66 12.96
C ARG A 127 -0.78 -25.22 12.80
N GLN A 128 -0.48 -24.37 13.77
CA GLN A 128 -0.72 -22.93 13.72
C GLN A 128 0.56 -22.18 14.03
N VAL A 129 0.75 -21.05 13.35
CA VAL A 129 1.89 -20.15 13.60
C VAL A 129 1.32 -18.78 13.94
N ALA A 130 1.70 -18.24 15.11
CA ALA A 130 1.12 -17.00 15.65
C ALA A 130 -0.42 -16.98 15.65
N GLY A 131 -1.05 -18.13 15.94
CA GLY A 131 -2.51 -18.29 16.02
C GLY A 131 -3.23 -18.48 14.66
N PHE A 132 -2.50 -18.66 13.56
CA PHE A 132 -3.09 -18.92 12.24
C PHE A 132 -2.80 -20.35 11.76
N PRO A 133 -3.84 -21.16 11.44
CA PRO A 133 -3.65 -22.50 10.89
C PRO A 133 -2.86 -22.47 9.57
N GLN A 134 -1.72 -23.14 9.52
CA GLN A 134 -0.91 -23.23 8.30
C GLN A 134 0.02 -24.46 8.30
N HIS A 135 0.47 -24.87 7.11
CA HIS A 135 1.53 -25.86 6.97
C HIS A 135 2.89 -25.25 7.33
N LEU A 136 3.80 -26.06 7.87
CA LEU A 136 5.16 -25.61 8.24
C LEU A 136 6.10 -25.59 7.04
N ASP A 137 5.86 -26.48 6.07
CA ASP A 137 6.58 -26.49 4.80
C ASP A 137 5.70 -25.87 3.69
N PRO A 138 6.19 -24.87 2.95
CA PRO A 138 5.52 -24.32 1.78
C PRO A 138 5.15 -25.35 0.70
N ALA A 139 5.87 -26.47 0.59
CA ALA A 139 5.58 -27.54 -0.37
C ALA A 139 4.26 -28.26 -0.08
N ASP A 140 3.81 -28.26 1.18
CA ASP A 140 2.52 -28.83 1.59
C ASP A 140 1.35 -27.90 1.24
N CYS A 141 1.63 -26.59 1.12
CA CYS A 141 0.72 -25.57 0.63
C CYS A 141 0.66 -25.56 -0.90
N GLY A 142 0.10 -26.61 -1.50
CA GLY A 142 -0.07 -26.69 -2.96
C GLY A 142 -0.40 -28.08 -3.50
N THR A 143 -0.28 -29.11 -2.69
CA THR A 143 -0.57 -30.49 -3.12
C THR A 143 -2.06 -30.75 -3.00
N ALA A 144 -2.77 -30.69 -4.12
CA ALA A 144 -4.03 -31.41 -4.25
C ALA A 144 -3.73 -32.88 -3.89
N GLY A 145 -4.42 -33.41 -2.86
CA GLY A 145 -4.12 -34.72 -2.29
C GLY A 145 -3.93 -35.79 -3.36
N HIS A 146 -2.81 -36.50 -3.28
CA HIS A 146 -2.63 -37.80 -3.92
C HIS A 146 -3.66 -38.77 -3.33
N THR A 147 -4.83 -38.87 -3.95
CA THR A 147 -5.58 -40.13 -3.94
C THR A 147 -4.74 -41.15 -4.67
N GLN A 148 -4.24 -42.14 -3.93
CA GLN A 148 -3.66 -43.35 -4.50
C GLN A 148 -4.74 -44.04 -5.37
N THR A 149 -4.70 -43.81 -6.67
CA THR A 149 -5.38 -44.66 -7.65
C THR A 149 -4.42 -45.75 -8.08
N VAL A 150 -4.72 -46.96 -7.64
CA VAL A 150 -4.15 -48.22 -8.14
C VAL A 150 -4.26 -48.24 -9.67
N GLU A 151 -3.13 -48.47 -10.32
CA GLU A 151 -2.94 -48.54 -11.77
C GLU A 151 -3.55 -49.83 -12.36
N PRO A 152 -4.43 -49.76 -13.39
CA PRO A 152 -4.71 -50.90 -14.25
C PRO A 152 -3.86 -50.83 -15.55
N PRO A 153 -3.49 -51.97 -16.13
CA PRO A 153 -2.45 -52.03 -17.16
C PRO A 153 -2.93 -51.55 -18.54
N ARG A 154 -1.95 -50.97 -19.24
CA ARG A 154 -1.98 -50.40 -20.59
C ARG A 154 -2.17 -51.48 -21.68
N PRO A 155 -3.06 -51.28 -22.68
CA PRO A 155 -2.96 -51.98 -23.95
C PRO A 155 -2.14 -51.19 -24.96
N GLU A 156 -1.35 -51.94 -25.72
CA GLU A 156 -0.38 -51.51 -26.72
C GLU A 156 -1.03 -50.91 -27.99
N ASN A 157 -0.26 -50.04 -28.64
CA ASN A 157 -0.59 -49.34 -29.87
C ASN A 157 0.01 -50.09 -31.08
N PRO A 158 -0.68 -50.24 -32.21
CA PRO A 158 -0.02 -50.48 -33.49
C PRO A 158 -0.02 -49.23 -34.40
N ALA A 159 1.18 -48.98 -34.91
CA ALA A 159 1.71 -48.13 -36.00
C ALA A 159 0.78 -47.36 -36.97
N PRO A 160 1.28 -46.24 -37.56
CA PRO A 160 0.54 -45.33 -38.42
C PRO A 160 0.56 -45.73 -39.90
N GLN A 161 -0.52 -45.44 -40.63
CA GLN A 161 -0.53 -45.45 -42.10
C GLN A 161 -1.22 -44.19 -42.67
N SER A 162 -0.40 -43.42 -43.39
CA SER A 162 -0.63 -42.82 -44.71
C SER A 162 -1.89 -41.96 -44.96
N GLU A 163 -1.68 -40.65 -45.17
CA GLU A 163 -2.59 -39.79 -45.96
C GLU A 163 -2.74 -40.31 -47.39
N PRO A 164 -3.87 -40.03 -48.07
CA PRO A 164 -3.81 -38.93 -49.04
C PRO A 164 -5.11 -38.12 -49.25
N ARG A 165 -4.86 -36.87 -49.68
CA ARG A 165 -5.63 -36.03 -50.64
C ARG A 165 -7.04 -35.52 -50.30
N ARG A 166 -7.08 -34.19 -50.19
CA ARG A 166 -8.22 -33.27 -50.36
C ARG A 166 -8.87 -33.41 -51.75
N PRO A 167 -10.20 -33.18 -51.84
CA PRO A 167 -10.67 -32.10 -52.71
C PRO A 167 -11.73 -31.21 -52.04
N ALA A 168 -11.94 -30.03 -52.63
CA ALA A 168 -12.91 -29.01 -52.21
C ALA A 168 -14.26 -29.18 -52.93
N SER A 169 -15.38 -28.84 -52.26
CA SER A 169 -16.46 -27.99 -52.81
C SER A 169 -17.65 -27.82 -51.85
N SER A 170 -18.05 -26.56 -51.65
CA SER A 170 -19.43 -26.00 -51.57
C SER A 170 -20.58 -26.74 -50.84
N GLY A 171 -21.17 -26.02 -49.86
CA GLY A 171 -22.59 -25.61 -49.92
C GLY A 171 -23.66 -26.40 -49.15
N SER A 172 -24.38 -25.67 -48.28
CA SER A 172 -25.79 -25.84 -47.86
C SER A 172 -26.18 -26.65 -46.59
N ALA A 173 -26.44 -25.88 -45.53
CA ALA A 173 -27.58 -25.86 -44.60
C ALA A 173 -28.27 -27.14 -44.03
N GLY A 174 -28.19 -27.28 -42.69
CA GLY A 174 -29.29 -27.67 -41.76
C GLY A 174 -29.27 -29.10 -41.17
N PRO A 175 -29.95 -29.37 -40.02
CA PRO A 175 -29.95 -28.67 -38.72
C PRO A 175 -29.70 -29.58 -37.48
N ALA A 176 -29.40 -28.94 -36.35
CA ALA A 176 -29.58 -29.37 -34.94
C ALA A 176 -28.68 -30.47 -34.32
N ALA A 177 -27.81 -30.05 -33.38
CA ALA A 177 -27.66 -30.70 -32.07
C ALA A 177 -27.09 -29.71 -31.04
N ARG A 178 -27.71 -29.71 -29.85
CA ARG A 178 -27.52 -28.79 -28.73
C ARG A 178 -26.11 -28.85 -28.14
N GLY A 179 -25.44 -27.70 -28.08
CA GLY A 179 -24.30 -27.44 -27.20
C GLY A 179 -24.49 -26.07 -26.55
N VAL A 180 -24.83 -26.05 -25.27
CA VAL A 180 -24.91 -24.82 -24.48
C VAL A 180 -23.50 -24.23 -24.40
N LYS A 181 -23.25 -23.14 -25.14
CA LYS A 181 -22.04 -22.34 -24.96
C LYS A 181 -22.12 -21.66 -23.60
N VAL A 182 -21.40 -22.22 -22.62
CA VAL A 182 -21.06 -21.52 -21.39
C VAL A 182 -20.07 -20.41 -21.77
N VAL A 183 -20.62 -19.24 -22.08
CA VAL A 183 -19.85 -18.00 -22.12
C VAL A 183 -19.47 -17.71 -20.67
N PRO A 184 -18.19 -17.49 -20.34
CA PRO A 184 -17.84 -16.97 -19.02
C PRO A 184 -18.35 -15.53 -19.00
N VAL A 185 -19.60 -15.35 -18.55
CA VAL A 185 -20.08 -14.08 -18.05
C VAL A 185 -19.20 -13.81 -16.85
N GLY A 186 -18.15 -13.03 -17.06
CA GLY A 186 -17.39 -12.44 -15.98
C GLY A 186 -18.41 -11.89 -15.01
N ARG A 187 -18.46 -12.48 -13.82
CA ARG A 187 -19.26 -11.98 -12.72
C ARG A 187 -18.66 -10.62 -12.41
N ARG A 188 -19.11 -9.58 -13.11
CA ARG A 188 -18.99 -8.20 -12.64
C ARG A 188 -19.60 -8.28 -11.26
N LEU A 189 -18.74 -8.22 -10.26
CA LEU A 189 -19.15 -7.94 -8.90
C LEU A 189 -19.98 -6.66 -9.06
N LYS A 190 -21.31 -6.76 -8.95
CA LYS A 190 -22.13 -5.58 -8.81
C LYS A 190 -21.63 -4.96 -7.52
N THR A 191 -20.85 -3.89 -7.64
CA THR A 191 -20.59 -2.98 -6.53
C THR A 191 -21.96 -2.64 -5.98
N ALA A 192 -22.23 -2.97 -4.72
CA ALA A 192 -23.33 -2.35 -4.01
C ALA A 192 -23.27 -0.84 -4.31
N ASP A 193 -24.41 -0.21 -4.61
CA ASP A 193 -24.52 1.20 -4.95
C ASP A 193 -23.73 2.02 -3.93
N THR A 194 -22.48 2.33 -4.28
CA THR A 194 -21.66 3.20 -3.46
C THR A 194 -22.26 4.57 -3.69
N PRO A 195 -22.68 5.27 -2.62
CA PRO A 195 -23.31 6.59 -2.78
C PRO A 195 -22.44 7.47 -3.68
N ASP A 196 -23.04 8.15 -4.67
CA ASP A 196 -22.32 9.11 -5.51
C ASP A 196 -22.00 10.36 -4.70
N LEU A 197 -21.01 10.25 -3.80
CA LEU A 197 -20.59 11.32 -2.90
C LEU A 197 -20.05 12.53 -3.67
N ILE A 198 -19.40 12.29 -4.81
CA ILE A 198 -18.85 13.36 -5.66
C ILE A 198 -20.01 14.13 -6.31
N GLY A 199 -20.92 13.44 -7.00
CA GLY A 199 -22.09 14.07 -7.60
C GLY A 199 -22.97 14.79 -6.57
N SER A 200 -23.18 14.18 -5.41
CA SER A 200 -23.93 14.79 -4.30
C SER A 200 -23.27 16.07 -3.78
N ALA A 201 -21.93 16.07 -3.65
CA ALA A 201 -21.19 17.26 -3.24
C ALA A 201 -21.31 18.40 -4.26
N VAL A 202 -21.26 18.08 -5.56
CA VAL A 202 -21.39 19.06 -6.65
C VAL A 202 -22.79 19.68 -6.65
N VAL A 203 -23.84 18.86 -6.58
CA VAL A 203 -25.23 19.35 -6.49
C VAL A 203 -25.43 20.25 -5.26
N ALA A 204 -24.91 19.85 -4.11
CA ALA A 204 -25.00 20.65 -2.89
C ALA A 204 -24.27 22.00 -3.01
N ALA A 205 -23.09 22.03 -3.64
CA ALA A 205 -22.33 23.25 -3.86
C ALA A 205 -23.08 24.22 -4.80
N PHE A 206 -23.65 23.72 -5.90
CA PHE A 206 -24.47 24.54 -6.79
C PHE A 206 -25.71 25.10 -6.09
N ALA A 207 -26.39 24.30 -5.27
CA ALA A 207 -27.52 24.76 -4.48
C ALA A 207 -27.11 25.87 -3.49
N GLN A 208 -25.99 25.69 -2.78
CA GLN A 208 -25.48 26.67 -1.82
C GLN A 208 -25.06 27.99 -2.48
N HIS A 209 -24.51 27.93 -3.69
CA HIS A 209 -24.02 29.09 -4.43
C HIS A 209 -25.00 29.58 -5.51
N SER A 210 -26.28 29.21 -5.42
CA SER A 210 -27.35 29.67 -6.32
C SER A 210 -27.04 29.48 -7.82
N GLY A 211 -26.32 28.42 -8.18
CA GLY A 211 -25.94 28.15 -9.56
C GLY A 211 -24.65 28.83 -10.05
N ASP A 212 -23.97 29.63 -9.21
CA ASP A 212 -22.69 30.24 -9.59
C ASP A 212 -21.58 29.18 -9.72
N VAL A 213 -21.20 28.87 -10.96
CA VAL A 213 -20.20 27.87 -11.33
C VAL A 213 -18.83 28.16 -10.70
N ALA A 214 -18.38 29.40 -10.75
CA ALA A 214 -17.05 29.77 -10.26
C ALA A 214 -17.00 29.68 -8.72
N ALA A 215 -18.03 30.18 -8.05
CA ALA A 215 -18.13 30.11 -6.59
C ALA A 215 -18.28 28.66 -6.10
N ALA A 216 -19.12 27.85 -6.75
CA ALA A 216 -19.31 26.45 -6.43
C ALA A 216 -18.01 25.65 -6.62
N THR A 217 -17.31 25.86 -7.74
CA THR A 217 -16.02 25.20 -8.03
C THR A 217 -14.98 25.57 -6.97
N ALA A 218 -14.84 26.86 -6.64
CA ALA A 218 -13.89 27.32 -5.62
C ALA A 218 -14.18 26.71 -4.24
N ALA A 219 -15.46 26.60 -3.87
CA ALA A 219 -15.89 25.97 -2.61
C ALA A 219 -15.56 24.47 -2.58
N LEU A 220 -15.84 23.74 -3.67
CA LEU A 220 -15.51 22.33 -3.82
C LEU A 220 -14.00 22.08 -3.76
N VAL A 221 -13.21 22.86 -4.51
CA VAL A 221 -11.74 22.77 -4.49
C VAL A 221 -11.18 23.02 -3.09
N LYS A 222 -11.78 23.91 -2.30
CA LYS A 222 -11.39 24.16 -0.89
C LYS A 222 -11.71 22.95 0.01
N ARG A 223 -12.81 22.23 -0.26
CA ARG A 223 -13.26 21.06 0.49
C ARG A 223 -12.73 19.71 -0.03
N ALA A 224 -11.91 19.74 -1.09
CA ALA A 224 -11.41 18.54 -1.75
C ALA A 224 -10.65 17.55 -0.86
N ILE A 225 -9.92 18.01 0.16
CA ILE A 225 -9.21 17.12 1.11
C ILE A 225 -10.19 16.37 2.01
N PRO A 226 -11.04 17.04 2.82
CA PRO A 226 -12.01 16.34 3.66
C PRO A 226 -12.98 15.47 2.85
N ASP A 227 -13.39 15.92 1.66
CA ASP A 227 -14.28 15.11 0.81
C ASP A 227 -13.55 13.89 0.22
N ALA A 228 -12.25 13.98 -0.08
CA ALA A 228 -11.45 12.82 -0.47
C ALA A 228 -11.26 11.83 0.67
N MET A 229 -11.09 12.30 1.91
CA MET A 229 -11.02 11.43 3.09
C MET A 229 -12.36 10.74 3.36
N ALA A 230 -13.48 11.48 3.28
CA ALA A 230 -14.81 10.90 3.40
C ALA A 230 -15.09 9.84 2.31
N LEU A 231 -14.67 10.09 1.07
CA LEU A 231 -14.76 9.11 -0.01
C LEU A 231 -13.87 7.89 0.24
N LEU A 232 -12.65 8.08 0.76
CA LEU A 232 -11.77 6.98 1.13
C LEU A 232 -12.42 6.10 2.21
N ASP A 233 -12.98 6.70 3.26
CA ASP A 233 -13.65 5.96 4.33
C ASP A 233 -14.87 5.18 3.82
N GLU A 234 -15.69 5.80 2.98
CA GLU A 234 -16.85 5.14 2.38
C GLU A 234 -16.44 3.95 1.52
N THR A 235 -15.47 4.15 0.62
CA THR A 235 -15.01 3.10 -0.29
C THR A 235 -14.32 1.94 0.42
N ARG A 236 -13.86 2.16 1.66
CA ARG A 236 -13.23 1.14 2.51
C ARG A 236 -14.19 0.34 3.36
N LYS A 237 -15.47 0.73 3.50
CA LYS A 237 -16.45 -0.07 4.24
C LYS A 237 -16.50 -1.50 3.66
N GLY A 238 -16.33 -2.49 4.54
CA GLY A 238 -16.22 -3.90 4.16
C GLY A 238 -14.94 -4.29 3.40
N GLY A 239 -13.91 -3.44 3.45
CA GLY A 239 -12.56 -3.77 2.97
C GLY A 239 -11.89 -4.84 3.85
N ARG A 240 -10.98 -5.61 3.26
CA ARG A 240 -10.24 -6.67 3.98
C ARG A 240 -9.19 -6.13 4.95
N TYR A 241 -8.66 -4.94 4.66
CA TYR A 241 -7.54 -4.35 5.38
C TYR A 241 -7.91 -3.01 5.98
N ASP A 242 -7.47 -2.79 7.21
CA ASP A 242 -7.52 -1.49 7.84
C ASP A 242 -6.32 -0.62 7.47
N ILE A 243 -6.55 0.68 7.35
CA ILE A 243 -5.49 1.66 7.18
C ILE A 243 -4.98 2.03 8.56
N VAL A 244 -3.73 1.67 8.83
CA VAL A 244 -2.99 2.28 9.93
C VAL A 244 -2.66 3.69 9.49
N ALA A 245 -3.41 4.66 10.01
CA ALA A 245 -3.33 6.05 9.60
C ALA A 245 -2.07 6.77 10.12
N HIS A 246 -1.57 6.36 11.28
CA HIS A 246 -0.41 6.96 11.96
C HIS A 246 0.56 5.88 12.43
N PRO A 247 1.19 5.12 11.52
CA PRO A 247 2.20 4.15 11.91
C PRO A 247 3.45 4.87 12.41
N TRP A 248 4.27 4.18 13.20
CA TRP A 248 5.64 4.62 13.40
C TRP A 248 6.38 4.58 12.06
N LEU A 249 7.01 5.69 11.69
CA LEU A 249 7.85 5.81 10.50
C LEU A 249 9.33 5.98 10.90
N PRO A 250 10.27 5.32 10.20
CA PRO A 250 11.70 5.48 10.44
C PRO A 250 12.17 6.89 10.10
N ASP A 251 13.29 7.33 10.69
CA ASP A 251 13.78 8.71 10.57
C ASP A 251 14.14 9.13 9.13
N ILE A 252 14.45 8.18 8.26
CA ILE A 252 14.68 8.42 6.82
C ILE A 252 13.43 8.95 6.10
N LEU A 253 12.23 8.68 6.64
CA LEU A 253 10.94 9.16 6.11
C LEU A 253 10.45 10.43 6.82
N ARG A 254 11.24 10.98 7.75
CA ARG A 254 10.94 12.23 8.45
C ARG A 254 11.79 13.35 7.90
N LYS A 255 11.19 14.53 7.75
CA LYS A 255 11.96 15.71 7.37
C LYS A 255 12.86 16.13 8.50
N GLN A 256 14.17 16.12 8.24
CA GLN A 256 15.18 16.53 9.22
C GLN A 256 15.06 18.04 9.56
N THR A 257 14.63 18.85 8.59
CA THR A 257 14.27 20.25 8.81
C THR A 257 13.09 20.64 7.92
N SER A 258 12.34 21.68 8.28
CA SER A 258 11.17 22.15 7.51
C SER A 258 11.49 22.59 6.08
N ARG A 259 12.76 22.90 5.79
CA ARG A 259 13.27 23.26 4.45
C ARG A 259 14.31 22.26 3.91
N GLY A 260 14.54 21.15 4.61
CA GLY A 260 15.51 20.14 4.22
C GLY A 260 15.01 19.29 3.06
N ALA A 261 15.94 18.73 2.30
CA ALA A 261 15.63 17.71 1.32
C ALA A 261 15.14 16.43 2.03
N ASP A 262 14.22 15.72 1.39
CA ASP A 262 13.85 14.37 1.80
C ASP A 262 15.03 13.42 1.53
N GLN A 263 15.24 12.42 2.38
CA GLN A 263 16.26 11.39 2.13
C GLN A 263 15.80 10.38 1.06
N ILE A 264 14.49 10.27 0.83
CA ILE A 264 13.92 9.39 -0.17
C ILE A 264 14.03 10.02 -1.54
N TRP A 265 14.73 9.32 -2.43
CA TRP A 265 14.86 9.69 -3.83
C TRP A 265 13.69 9.09 -4.63
N GLU A 266 12.75 9.96 -5.04
CA GLU A 266 11.56 9.53 -5.79
C GLU A 266 11.83 9.22 -7.27
N ALA A 267 13.06 9.43 -7.76
CA ALA A 267 13.42 9.22 -9.17
C ALA A 267 12.64 10.09 -10.18
N ARG A 268 12.45 11.37 -9.85
CA ARG A 268 11.74 12.32 -10.73
C ARG A 268 12.44 12.46 -12.09
N PRO A 269 11.74 12.24 -13.22
CA PRO A 269 12.28 12.45 -14.56
C PRO A 269 12.57 13.93 -14.83
N LYS A 270 13.80 14.19 -15.27
CA LYS A 270 14.26 15.48 -15.83
C LYS A 270 15.30 15.19 -16.92
N TRP A 271 14.86 14.47 -17.94
CA TRP A 271 15.74 13.99 -19.00
C TRP A 271 15.42 14.66 -20.33
N SER A 272 16.47 14.99 -21.08
CA SER A 272 16.38 15.43 -22.47
C SER A 272 17.48 14.73 -23.25
N ARG A 273 17.14 14.22 -24.42
CA ARG A 273 18.07 13.62 -25.36
C ARG A 273 19.17 14.63 -25.69
N ALA A 274 20.43 14.21 -25.57
CA ALA A 274 21.59 15.07 -25.78
C ALA A 274 21.77 15.46 -27.26
N GLU A 275 21.57 14.51 -28.18
CA GLU A 275 21.80 14.69 -29.61
C GLU A 275 20.61 14.18 -30.43
N LEU A 276 20.22 14.96 -31.44
CA LEU A 276 19.25 14.56 -32.45
C LEU A 276 19.98 14.25 -33.77
N PRO A 277 19.44 13.35 -34.61
CA PRO A 277 19.96 13.18 -35.96
C PRO A 277 19.99 14.52 -36.73
N PRO A 278 20.89 14.69 -37.71
CA PRO A 278 20.89 15.89 -38.54
C PRO A 278 19.55 16.13 -39.24
N GLY A 279 19.22 17.40 -39.47
CA GLY A 279 17.98 17.85 -40.10
C GLY A 279 17.04 18.55 -39.13
N GLU A 280 15.96 19.09 -39.69
CA GLU A 280 14.85 19.64 -38.91
C GLU A 280 13.87 18.56 -38.50
N HIS A 281 13.46 18.58 -37.23
CA HIS A 281 12.54 17.61 -36.65
C HIS A 281 11.37 18.34 -35.99
N GLU A 282 10.16 17.92 -36.32
CA GLU A 282 8.96 18.31 -35.60
C GLU A 282 8.80 17.43 -34.35
N VAL A 283 8.79 18.06 -33.18
CA VAL A 283 8.59 17.42 -31.88
C VAL A 283 7.18 17.69 -31.39
N THR A 284 6.47 16.63 -31.01
CA THR A 284 5.20 16.75 -30.31
C THR A 284 5.41 16.56 -28.81
N ALA A 285 5.01 17.55 -28.01
CA ALA A 285 4.92 17.44 -26.56
C ALA A 285 3.55 16.87 -26.18
N LEU A 286 3.54 15.74 -25.47
CA LEU A 286 2.37 15.02 -24.99
C LEU A 286 2.20 15.21 -23.48
N ASP A 287 0.95 15.42 -23.06
CA ASP A 287 0.53 15.51 -21.67
C ASP A 287 -0.24 14.24 -21.28
N VAL A 288 0.27 13.52 -20.27
CA VAL A 288 -0.36 12.31 -19.74
C VAL A 288 -1.46 12.70 -18.75
N ASN A 289 -2.68 12.26 -19.06
CA ASN A 289 -3.83 12.57 -18.24
C ASN A 289 -3.82 11.85 -16.89
N GLY A 290 -4.07 12.60 -15.81
CA GLY A 290 -4.37 12.02 -14.49
C GLY A 290 -3.24 11.20 -13.89
N ALA A 291 -1.98 11.63 -14.04
CA ALA A 291 -0.80 10.88 -13.57
C ALA A 291 -0.91 10.37 -12.12
N TYR A 292 -1.30 11.24 -11.17
CA TYR A 292 -1.51 10.83 -9.77
C TYR A 292 -2.70 9.91 -9.58
N LEU A 293 -3.80 10.12 -10.32
CA LEU A 293 -4.97 9.24 -10.26
C LEU A 293 -4.61 7.81 -10.72
N SER A 294 -3.83 7.69 -11.80
CA SER A 294 -3.31 6.40 -12.26
C SER A 294 -2.32 5.79 -11.26
N ALA A 295 -1.50 6.62 -10.60
CA ALA A 295 -0.49 6.20 -9.64
C ALA A 295 -1.06 5.71 -8.29
N LEU A 296 -2.32 6.02 -7.96
CA LEU A 296 -3.00 5.42 -6.81
C LEU A 296 -3.07 3.88 -6.89
N LYS A 297 -2.91 3.31 -8.09
CA LYS A 297 -2.70 1.89 -8.29
C LYS A 297 -1.21 1.56 -8.11
N THR A 298 -0.81 1.35 -6.86
CA THR A 298 0.56 0.95 -6.48
C THR A 298 0.53 0.09 -5.23
N HIS A 299 1.60 -0.69 -4.98
CA HIS A 299 1.70 -1.53 -3.79
C HIS A 299 1.96 -0.65 -2.57
N LEU A 300 1.00 -0.59 -1.66
CA LEU A 300 1.11 0.22 -0.45
C LEU A 300 1.31 -0.64 0.80
N PRO A 301 2.25 -0.27 1.70
CA PRO A 301 2.43 -0.96 2.97
C PRO A 301 1.17 -0.85 3.84
N LEU A 302 0.72 -1.97 4.40
CA LEU A 302 -0.50 -2.04 5.20
C LEU A 302 -0.29 -1.48 6.61
N GLY A 303 0.81 -1.87 7.26
CA GLY A 303 1.10 -1.54 8.65
C GLY A 303 2.42 -0.82 8.85
N GLN A 304 3.01 -1.00 10.04
CA GLN A 304 4.32 -0.48 10.40
C GLN A 304 5.40 -1.11 9.51
N LEU A 305 6.39 -0.29 9.12
CA LEU A 305 7.55 -0.76 8.37
C LEU A 305 8.53 -1.46 9.32
N GLU A 306 9.00 -2.63 8.90
CA GLU A 306 10.04 -3.40 9.58
C GLU A 306 11.33 -3.29 8.80
N HIS A 307 12.44 -3.23 9.54
CA HIS A 307 13.78 -3.17 8.99
C HIS A 307 14.27 -4.56 8.61
N SER A 308 14.89 -4.68 7.45
CA SER A 308 15.64 -5.86 7.04
C SER A 308 16.92 -5.46 6.33
N THR A 309 17.93 -6.34 6.36
CA THR A 309 19.22 -6.14 5.69
C THR A 309 19.51 -7.26 4.72
N GLY A 310 20.40 -6.99 3.76
CA GLY A 310 20.85 -7.96 2.76
C GLY A 310 20.20 -7.78 1.39
N ASN A 311 20.77 -8.47 0.41
CA ASN A 311 20.44 -8.30 -1.00
C ASN A 311 19.29 -9.23 -1.44
N HIS A 312 18.08 -8.97 -0.95
CA HIS A 312 16.88 -9.71 -1.32
C HIS A 312 15.66 -8.79 -1.44
N HIS A 313 14.71 -9.17 -2.30
CA HIS A 313 13.44 -8.48 -2.50
C HIS A 313 12.27 -9.43 -2.26
N ASP A 314 11.33 -9.04 -1.39
CA ASP A 314 10.07 -9.76 -1.20
C ASP A 314 8.94 -9.04 -1.95
N HIS A 315 8.41 -9.69 -2.99
CA HIS A 315 7.34 -9.14 -3.82
C HIS A 315 6.02 -8.92 -3.08
N ARG A 316 5.81 -9.52 -1.91
CA ARG A 316 4.60 -9.35 -1.08
C ARG A 316 4.70 -8.15 -0.14
N ARG A 317 5.88 -7.53 -0.05
CA ARG A 317 6.15 -6.37 0.79
C ARG A 317 6.33 -5.12 -0.07
N ALA A 318 6.13 -3.96 0.56
CA ALA A 318 6.39 -2.66 -0.03
C ALA A 318 6.95 -1.71 1.01
N GLY A 319 7.76 -0.76 0.56
CA GLY A 319 8.29 0.33 1.38
C GLY A 319 9.42 1.06 0.67
N VAL A 320 10.52 1.28 1.38
CA VAL A 320 11.71 1.97 0.87
C VAL A 320 12.97 1.11 1.05
N HIS A 321 13.93 1.28 0.15
CA HIS A 321 15.11 0.42 0.03
C HIS A 321 16.35 1.27 -0.20
N LEU A 322 17.42 1.01 0.55
CA LEU A 322 18.73 1.55 0.27
C LEU A 322 19.38 0.65 -0.78
N ILE A 323 19.67 1.19 -1.95
CA ILE A 323 20.26 0.42 -3.05
C ILE A 323 21.53 1.06 -3.60
N THR A 324 22.43 0.26 -4.17
CA THR A 324 23.33 0.72 -5.23
C THR A 324 22.60 0.52 -6.55
N ALA A 325 22.28 1.62 -7.24
CA ALA A 325 21.67 1.55 -8.56
C ALA A 325 22.68 1.03 -9.60
N PRO A 326 22.25 0.22 -10.58
CA PRO A 326 23.12 -0.26 -11.64
C PRO A 326 23.54 0.90 -12.56
N ALA A 327 24.62 0.68 -13.33
CA ALA A 327 24.99 1.60 -14.40
C ALA A 327 23.86 1.68 -15.45
N TRP A 328 23.66 2.88 -16.01
CA TRP A 328 22.67 3.11 -17.05
C TRP A 328 23.35 3.56 -18.34
N GLU A 329 23.48 2.64 -19.29
CA GLU A 329 24.19 2.88 -20.56
C GLU A 329 23.27 3.39 -21.69
N HIS A 330 21.98 3.57 -21.39
CA HIS A 330 20.95 3.93 -22.37
C HIS A 330 20.56 5.41 -22.34
N ASP A 331 21.29 6.25 -21.57
CA ASP A 331 20.94 7.67 -21.36
C ASP A 331 20.89 8.50 -22.65
N ALA A 332 21.59 8.06 -23.70
CA ALA A 332 21.55 8.70 -25.02
C ALA A 332 20.18 8.60 -25.70
N TYR A 333 19.30 7.67 -25.30
CA TYR A 333 18.01 7.45 -25.96
C TYR A 333 16.82 7.19 -25.05
N LEU A 334 17.05 6.81 -23.79
CA LEU A 334 16.02 6.59 -22.79
C LEU A 334 16.37 7.29 -21.47
N PRO A 335 15.37 7.84 -20.77
CA PRO A 335 15.59 8.42 -19.46
C PRO A 335 16.11 7.37 -18.48
N ASN A 336 17.04 7.75 -17.61
CA ASN A 336 17.48 6.90 -16.51
C ASN A 336 16.29 6.54 -15.57
N PRO A 337 16.04 5.26 -15.25
CA PRO A 337 14.98 4.83 -14.34
C PRO A 337 15.05 5.45 -12.95
N ILE A 338 16.23 5.85 -12.48
CA ILE A 338 16.39 6.58 -11.21
C ILE A 338 16.28 8.10 -11.38
N GLY A 339 15.87 8.61 -12.53
CA GLY A 339 15.80 10.05 -12.79
C GLY A 339 17.17 10.73 -12.87
N SER A 340 17.18 12.06 -12.74
CA SER A 340 18.40 12.86 -12.90
C SER A 340 19.14 13.00 -11.58
N ARG A 341 20.06 12.05 -11.33
CA ARG A 341 20.90 12.02 -10.13
C ARG A 341 22.36 12.29 -10.50
N ASP A 342 22.96 13.27 -9.82
CA ASP A 342 24.37 13.62 -10.00
C ASP A 342 25.28 12.92 -9.00
N GLU A 343 24.79 12.68 -7.78
CA GLU A 343 25.60 12.09 -6.69
C GLU A 343 25.73 10.57 -6.85
N PRO A 344 26.96 10.03 -6.86
CA PRO A 344 27.18 8.59 -6.90
C PRO A 344 26.89 7.93 -5.54
N GLY A 345 26.84 6.59 -5.54
CA GLY A 345 26.74 5.78 -4.33
C GLY A 345 25.31 5.38 -3.95
N PRO A 346 25.14 4.74 -2.77
CA PRO A 346 23.84 4.24 -2.35
C PRO A 346 22.78 5.35 -2.23
N LEU A 347 21.51 5.00 -2.44
CA LEU A 347 20.37 5.90 -2.24
C LEU A 347 19.12 5.17 -1.77
N TRP A 348 18.29 5.87 -1.00
CA TRP A 348 16.98 5.39 -0.63
C TRP A 348 16.00 5.58 -1.78
N VAL A 349 15.54 4.49 -2.38
CA VAL A 349 14.47 4.48 -3.39
C VAL A 349 13.19 3.90 -2.82
N THR A 350 12.08 4.16 -3.51
CA THR A 350 10.78 3.58 -3.18
C THR A 350 10.55 2.24 -3.88
N GLU A 351 9.60 1.46 -3.36
CA GLU A 351 9.19 0.17 -3.95
C GLU A 351 8.88 0.24 -5.46
N PRO A 352 8.14 1.23 -6.00
CA PRO A 352 7.91 1.33 -7.45
C PRO A 352 9.19 1.43 -8.28
N THR A 353 10.17 2.20 -7.79
CA THR A 353 11.47 2.39 -8.46
C THR A 353 12.31 1.13 -8.40
N LEU A 354 12.35 0.45 -7.25
CA LEU A 354 13.03 -0.85 -7.12
C LEU A 354 12.41 -1.90 -8.05
N ARG A 355 11.07 -2.01 -8.07
CA ARG A 355 10.36 -2.92 -8.98
C ARG A 355 10.60 -2.60 -10.45
N LEU A 356 10.74 -1.31 -10.80
CA LEU A 356 11.12 -0.91 -12.14
C LEU A 356 12.51 -1.46 -12.47
N LEU A 357 13.53 -1.15 -11.67
CA LEU A 357 14.91 -1.61 -11.88
C LEU A 357 15.01 -3.14 -11.98
N LEU A 358 14.41 -3.89 -11.06
CA LEU A 358 14.38 -5.35 -11.08
C LEU A 358 13.70 -5.91 -12.34
N ARG A 359 12.66 -5.23 -12.84
CA ARG A 359 12.01 -5.61 -14.09
C ARG A 359 12.91 -5.34 -15.29
N LEU A 360 13.61 -4.21 -15.32
CA LEU A 360 14.53 -3.84 -16.41
C LEU A 360 15.77 -4.73 -16.47
N SER A 361 16.25 -5.19 -15.32
CA SER A 361 17.36 -6.15 -15.24
C SER A 361 16.95 -7.59 -15.57
N GLY A 362 15.63 -7.87 -15.58
CA GLY A 362 15.11 -9.19 -15.91
C GLY A 362 15.37 -9.57 -17.37
N PRO A 363 15.34 -10.88 -17.70
CA PRO A 363 15.73 -11.41 -19.01
C PRO A 363 14.84 -10.93 -20.17
N LYS A 364 13.64 -10.41 -19.87
CA LYS A 364 12.75 -9.82 -20.87
C LYS A 364 13.30 -8.53 -21.46
N TYR A 365 13.97 -7.70 -20.65
CA TYR A 365 14.43 -6.36 -21.05
C TYR A 365 15.94 -6.29 -21.10
N GLY A 366 16.65 -6.78 -20.08
CA GLY A 366 18.11 -6.81 -20.03
C GLY A 366 18.77 -5.44 -20.22
N LEU A 367 18.15 -4.36 -19.73
CA LEU A 367 18.61 -2.98 -19.92
C LEU A 367 19.59 -2.48 -18.85
N CYS A 368 19.79 -3.24 -17.77
CA CYS A 368 20.76 -2.92 -16.75
C CYS A 368 21.06 -4.16 -15.92
N ASP A 369 22.13 -4.12 -15.13
CA ASP A 369 22.35 -5.11 -14.08
C ASP A 369 21.28 -5.00 -12.98
N PRO A 370 21.05 -6.07 -12.19
CA PRO A 370 20.19 -5.98 -11.02
C PRO A 370 20.73 -4.96 -10.00
N PRO A 371 19.88 -4.12 -9.38
CA PRO A 371 20.31 -3.26 -8.29
C PRO A 371 20.76 -4.10 -7.08
N GLU A 372 21.77 -3.63 -6.37
CA GLU A 372 22.19 -4.23 -5.09
C GLU A 372 21.37 -3.62 -3.97
N ILE A 373 20.62 -4.43 -3.23
CA ILE A 373 19.84 -4.00 -2.07
C ILE A 373 20.69 -4.16 -0.81
N HIS A 374 20.86 -3.09 -0.05
CA HIS A 374 21.62 -3.10 1.21
C HIS A 374 20.72 -3.32 2.41
N GLU A 375 19.64 -2.56 2.48
CA GLU A 375 18.66 -2.62 3.55
C GLU A 375 17.30 -2.09 3.09
N SER A 376 16.25 -2.44 3.82
CA SER A 376 14.87 -2.13 3.47
C SER A 376 14.03 -1.83 4.71
N TRP A 377 13.07 -0.92 4.57
CA TRP A 377 12.00 -0.69 5.53
C TRP A 377 10.68 -0.99 4.83
N THR A 378 10.07 -2.14 5.13
CA THR A 378 8.89 -2.62 4.40
C THR A 378 7.82 -3.20 5.32
N SER A 379 6.58 -3.24 4.86
CA SER A 379 5.48 -3.98 5.49
C SER A 379 4.79 -4.86 4.45
N GLY A 380 3.96 -5.80 4.90
CA GLY A 380 3.05 -6.51 4.01
C GLY A 380 2.23 -5.51 3.19
N ALA A 381 2.07 -5.76 1.89
CA ALA A 381 1.57 -4.76 0.96
C ALA A 381 0.49 -5.27 0.02
N THR A 382 -0.30 -4.35 -0.52
CA THR A 382 -1.29 -4.66 -1.55
C THR A 382 -1.46 -3.50 -2.53
N GLU A 383 -1.68 -3.82 -3.80
CA GLU A 383 -2.05 -2.86 -4.84
C GLU A 383 -3.52 -2.41 -4.73
N ASN A 384 -4.35 -3.19 -4.04
CA ASN A 384 -5.80 -3.00 -4.01
C ASN A 384 -6.29 -2.02 -2.94
N LEU A 385 -5.39 -1.46 -2.13
CA LEU A 385 -5.74 -0.70 -0.94
C LEU A 385 -6.57 0.56 -1.27
N LEU A 386 -6.18 1.27 -2.33
CA LEU A 386 -6.86 2.48 -2.80
C LEU A 386 -7.69 2.23 -4.07
N GLU A 387 -7.88 0.97 -4.49
CA GLU A 387 -8.47 0.67 -5.80
C GLU A 387 -9.92 1.15 -5.91
N LYS A 388 -10.76 0.92 -4.90
CA LYS A 388 -12.16 1.40 -4.90
C LYS A 388 -12.23 2.93 -4.91
N PHE A 389 -11.39 3.58 -4.11
CA PHE A 389 -11.25 5.04 -4.08
C PHE A 389 -10.84 5.60 -5.45
N ARG A 390 -9.82 4.98 -6.06
CA ARG A 390 -9.33 5.32 -7.40
C ARG A 390 -10.40 5.14 -8.47
N VAL A 391 -11.14 4.03 -8.45
CA VAL A 391 -12.22 3.75 -9.40
C VAL A 391 -13.34 4.79 -9.28
N ALA A 392 -13.77 5.14 -8.06
CA ALA A 392 -14.79 6.17 -7.85
C ALA A 392 -14.37 7.53 -8.45
N LEU A 393 -13.12 7.95 -8.22
CA LEU A 393 -12.58 9.19 -8.80
C LEU A 393 -12.44 9.10 -10.33
N LYS A 394 -11.97 7.97 -10.85
CA LYS A 394 -11.85 7.73 -12.30
C LYS A 394 -13.20 7.80 -12.99
N ASP A 395 -14.20 7.12 -12.45
CA ASP A 395 -15.53 7.04 -13.06
C ASP A 395 -16.25 8.39 -12.98
N ALA A 396 -16.10 9.15 -11.89
CA ALA A 396 -16.58 10.53 -11.80
C ALA A 396 -15.89 11.44 -12.83
N ARG A 397 -14.58 11.31 -13.00
CA ARG A 397 -13.82 12.07 -14.01
C ARG A 397 -14.26 11.70 -15.43
N GLU A 398 -14.47 10.42 -15.73
CA GLU A 398 -14.91 9.96 -17.06
C GLU A 398 -16.31 10.47 -17.40
N ARG A 399 -17.26 10.40 -16.46
CA ARG A 399 -18.59 11.01 -16.64
C ARG A 399 -18.48 12.50 -16.91
N ALA A 400 -17.70 13.22 -16.11
CA ALA A 400 -17.54 14.67 -16.26
C ALA A 400 -16.87 15.06 -17.58
N ILE A 401 -15.97 14.24 -18.15
CA ILE A 401 -15.46 14.45 -19.52
C ILE A 401 -16.57 14.24 -20.56
N ALA A 402 -17.37 13.19 -20.42
CA ALA A 402 -18.43 12.87 -21.36
C ALA A 402 -19.57 13.91 -21.36
N GLU A 403 -19.81 14.54 -20.21
CA GLU A 403 -20.86 15.54 -19.98
C GLU A 403 -20.36 16.99 -20.12
N ASP A 404 -19.08 17.19 -20.40
CA ASP A 404 -18.41 18.50 -20.41
C ASP A 404 -18.59 19.31 -19.10
N ASP A 405 -18.61 18.60 -17.97
CA ASP A 405 -18.75 19.18 -16.62
C ASP A 405 -17.37 19.61 -16.08
N GLU A 406 -16.99 20.85 -16.40
CA GLU A 406 -15.72 21.43 -15.94
C GLU A 406 -15.61 21.53 -14.41
N THR A 407 -16.73 21.74 -13.71
CA THR A 407 -16.76 21.86 -12.24
C THR A 407 -16.36 20.54 -11.59
N THR A 408 -16.99 19.44 -12.00
CA THR A 408 -16.66 18.11 -11.48
C THR A 408 -15.24 17.71 -11.88
N LEU A 409 -14.77 18.07 -13.08
CA LEU A 409 -13.40 17.78 -13.50
C LEU A 409 -12.35 18.47 -12.63
N GLU A 410 -12.52 19.77 -12.37
CA GLU A 410 -11.61 20.52 -11.52
C GLU A 410 -11.67 20.01 -10.07
N TYR A 411 -12.86 19.73 -9.57
CA TYR A 411 -13.06 19.20 -8.23
C TYR A 411 -12.40 17.84 -8.03
N VAL A 412 -12.66 16.86 -8.91
CA VAL A 412 -12.03 15.53 -8.84
C VAL A 412 -10.51 15.63 -8.99
N LYS A 413 -10.02 16.51 -9.87
CA LYS A 413 -8.58 16.80 -10.00
C LYS A 413 -7.99 17.30 -8.69
N ALA A 414 -8.68 18.22 -8.01
CA ALA A 414 -8.26 18.72 -6.71
C ALA A 414 -8.28 17.62 -5.64
N MET A 415 -9.28 16.73 -5.63
CA MET A 415 -9.38 15.63 -4.66
C MET A 415 -8.14 14.74 -4.69
N TYR A 416 -7.81 14.12 -5.83
CA TYR A 416 -6.67 13.20 -5.87
C TYR A 416 -5.33 13.93 -5.76
N SER A 417 -5.18 15.10 -6.37
CA SER A 417 -3.89 15.83 -6.35
C SER A 417 -3.56 16.31 -4.94
N LYS A 418 -4.55 16.88 -4.24
CA LYS A 418 -4.37 17.32 -2.86
C LYS A 418 -4.18 16.14 -1.92
N PHE A 419 -5.01 15.08 -2.03
CA PHE A 419 -4.87 13.86 -1.23
C PHE A 419 -3.44 13.31 -1.24
N VAL A 420 -2.84 13.12 -2.43
CA VAL A 420 -1.45 12.64 -2.56
C VAL A 420 -0.46 13.65 -1.96
N SER A 421 -0.65 14.95 -2.17
CA SER A 421 0.27 15.97 -1.67
C SER A 421 0.19 16.18 -0.14
N THR A 422 -0.93 15.84 0.49
CA THR A 422 -1.18 16.14 1.91
C THR A 422 -1.16 14.94 2.83
N MET A 423 -1.01 13.70 2.33
CA MET A 423 -0.96 12.51 3.19
C MET A 423 0.35 12.34 3.98
N GLY A 424 1.40 13.11 3.66
CA GLY A 424 2.64 13.15 4.44
C GLY A 424 2.50 14.06 5.67
N GLU A 425 3.56 14.80 5.99
CA GLU A 425 3.59 15.73 7.13
C GLU A 425 2.84 17.05 6.89
N SER A 426 1.58 16.97 6.47
CA SER A 426 0.75 18.15 6.18
C SER A 426 -0.13 18.54 7.36
N ASN A 427 -0.19 19.84 7.66
CA ASN A 427 -1.17 20.37 8.61
C ASN A 427 -2.62 20.31 8.10
N TYR A 428 -2.82 20.07 6.80
CA TYR A 428 -4.13 20.07 6.14
C TYR A 428 -4.85 18.73 6.24
N ASN A 429 -4.12 17.61 6.28
CA ASN A 429 -4.69 16.28 6.46
C ASN A 429 -4.09 15.65 7.72
N ARG A 430 -4.82 15.74 8.83
CA ARG A 430 -4.40 15.16 10.11
C ARG A 430 -4.92 13.74 10.31
N GLU A 431 -5.83 13.31 9.45
CA GLU A 431 -6.50 12.01 9.53
C GLU A 431 -5.64 10.89 8.95
N LEU A 432 -4.67 11.21 8.08
CA LEU A 432 -3.78 10.23 7.45
C LEU A 432 -2.35 10.79 7.38
N TYR A 433 -1.43 10.19 8.15
CA TYR A 433 -0.01 10.51 8.19
C TYR A 433 0.81 9.31 7.68
N ARG A 434 0.96 9.24 6.36
CA ARG A 434 1.63 8.17 5.61
C ARG A 434 2.62 8.76 4.59
N THR A 435 3.72 9.30 5.09
CA THR A 435 4.81 9.84 4.26
C THR A 435 5.40 8.78 3.34
N ASP A 436 5.42 7.51 3.78
CA ASP A 436 5.75 6.36 2.93
C ASP A 436 4.83 6.27 1.71
N TRP A 437 3.50 6.28 1.91
CA TRP A 437 2.54 6.22 0.80
C TRP A 437 2.70 7.40 -0.15
N MET A 438 2.95 8.60 0.38
CA MET A 438 3.18 9.80 -0.44
C MET A 438 4.33 9.58 -1.43
N HIS A 439 5.49 9.13 -0.94
CA HIS A 439 6.65 8.88 -1.79
C HIS A 439 6.39 7.75 -2.79
N LEU A 440 5.73 6.67 -2.36
CA LEU A 440 5.41 5.53 -3.22
C LEU A 440 4.45 5.94 -4.36
N ILE A 441 3.38 6.67 -4.07
CA ILE A 441 2.43 7.13 -5.11
C ILE A 441 3.10 8.12 -6.08
N ARG A 442 3.92 9.05 -5.58
CA ARG A 442 4.67 9.98 -6.45
C ARG A 442 5.64 9.24 -7.36
N SER A 443 6.42 8.32 -6.79
CA SER A 443 7.35 7.49 -7.57
C SER A 443 6.63 6.63 -8.59
N GLN A 444 5.45 6.10 -8.26
CA GLN A 444 4.64 5.35 -9.22
C GLN A 444 4.22 6.21 -10.42
N ALA A 445 3.90 7.49 -10.23
CA ALA A 445 3.59 8.39 -11.34
C ALA A 445 4.81 8.56 -12.28
N PHE A 446 6.01 8.66 -11.72
CA PHE A 446 7.26 8.71 -12.50
C PHE A 446 7.55 7.41 -13.24
N VAL A 447 7.38 6.27 -12.59
CA VAL A 447 7.49 4.94 -13.22
C VAL A 447 6.49 4.78 -14.38
N ASN A 448 5.26 5.28 -14.22
CA ASN A 448 4.25 5.23 -15.27
C ASN A 448 4.65 6.08 -16.49
N LEU A 449 5.23 7.27 -16.28
CA LEU A 449 5.76 8.10 -17.37
C LEU A 449 6.96 7.41 -18.05
N TRP A 450 7.85 6.80 -17.26
CA TRP A 450 8.98 6.05 -17.78
C TRP A 450 8.53 4.90 -18.70
N TRP A 451 7.52 4.12 -18.30
CA TRP A 451 6.96 3.06 -19.15
C TRP A 451 6.31 3.59 -20.44
N LYS A 452 5.74 4.81 -20.43
CA LYS A 452 5.26 5.45 -21.66
C LYS A 452 6.43 5.87 -22.56
N ALA A 453 7.51 6.41 -22.01
CA ALA A 453 8.72 6.71 -22.77
C ALA A 453 9.33 5.44 -23.39
N HIS A 454 9.48 4.37 -22.60
CA HIS A 454 9.95 3.09 -23.11
C HIS A 454 9.03 2.52 -24.20
N ARG A 455 7.70 2.58 -24.02
CA ARG A 455 6.76 2.13 -25.06
C ARG A 455 6.88 2.95 -26.33
N ALA A 456 7.04 4.27 -26.23
CA ALA A 456 7.27 5.12 -27.39
C ALA A 456 8.53 4.69 -28.14
N TYR A 457 9.63 4.45 -27.42
CA TYR A 457 10.89 3.97 -27.98
C TYR A 457 10.75 2.58 -28.64
N ASP A 458 10.10 1.63 -27.97
CA ASP A 458 9.91 0.25 -28.45
C ASP A 458 9.05 0.18 -29.73
N GLU A 459 8.09 1.09 -29.87
CA GLU A 459 7.23 1.23 -31.06
C GLU A 459 7.87 2.14 -32.14
N GLY A 460 9.14 2.52 -31.99
CA GLY A 460 9.92 3.24 -33.00
C GLY A 460 9.79 4.77 -32.99
N LEU A 461 9.13 5.36 -31.99
CA LEU A 461 9.16 6.81 -31.79
C LEU A 461 10.49 7.23 -31.17
N MET A 462 11.01 8.39 -31.59
CA MET A 462 12.18 8.95 -30.95
C MET A 462 11.75 9.75 -29.72
N VAL A 463 12.10 9.27 -28.53
CA VAL A 463 11.88 9.99 -27.28
C VAL A 463 12.89 11.14 -27.20
N VAL A 464 12.40 12.37 -27.04
CA VAL A 464 13.21 13.59 -27.00
C VAL A 464 13.38 14.10 -25.56
N ARG A 465 12.32 14.05 -24.77
CA ARG A 465 12.31 14.59 -23.41
C ARG A 465 11.23 13.92 -22.57
N ALA A 466 11.53 13.69 -21.29
CA ALA A 466 10.59 13.20 -20.29
C ALA A 466 10.76 14.01 -19.00
N MET A 467 9.70 14.70 -18.56
CA MET A 467 9.76 15.62 -17.43
C MET A 467 8.57 15.48 -16.49
N GLY A 468 8.85 15.61 -15.20
CA GLY A 468 7.80 15.64 -14.19
C GLY A 468 7.00 14.33 -14.16
N THR A 469 5.69 14.43 -14.02
CA THR A 469 4.78 13.27 -13.92
C THR A 469 4.06 12.93 -15.21
N ASP A 470 4.02 13.85 -16.16
CA ASP A 470 3.06 13.84 -17.27
C ASP A 470 3.60 14.31 -18.62
N GLU A 471 4.79 14.90 -18.69
CA GLU A 471 5.29 15.50 -19.93
C GLU A 471 6.25 14.57 -20.68
N LEU A 472 5.87 14.20 -21.91
CA LEU A 472 6.63 13.31 -22.80
C LEU A 472 6.73 13.92 -24.21
N HIS A 473 7.94 14.11 -24.72
CA HIS A 473 8.18 14.68 -26.04
C HIS A 473 8.69 13.61 -26.97
N VAL A 474 8.09 13.51 -28.16
CA VAL A 474 8.40 12.48 -29.15
C VAL A 474 8.47 13.06 -30.56
N ILE A 475 9.29 12.43 -31.41
CA ILE A 475 9.28 12.60 -32.87
C ILE A 475 8.77 11.32 -33.50
N GLY A 476 7.90 11.44 -34.50
CA GLY A 476 7.24 10.33 -35.21
C GLY A 476 5.73 10.30 -35.02
N ASP A 477 5.08 9.29 -35.60
CA ASP A 477 3.62 9.12 -35.53
C ASP A 477 3.16 8.59 -34.17
N TRP A 478 3.07 9.49 -33.19
CA TRP A 478 2.69 9.11 -31.82
C TRP A 478 1.25 8.58 -31.71
N ARG A 479 0.36 8.92 -32.65
CA ARG A 479 -1.05 8.48 -32.65
C ARG A 479 -1.19 7.00 -32.96
N ALA A 480 -0.21 6.39 -33.64
CA ALA A 480 -0.13 4.95 -33.80
C ALA A 480 0.14 4.22 -32.46
N VAL A 481 0.76 4.90 -31.49
CA VAL A 481 1.21 4.32 -30.22
C VAL A 481 0.25 4.62 -29.06
N PHE A 482 -0.24 5.87 -29.00
CA PHE A 482 -1.09 6.34 -27.91
C PHE A 482 -2.44 6.86 -28.44
N PRO A 483 -3.56 6.42 -27.83
CA PRO A 483 -4.86 7.02 -28.14
C PRO A 483 -4.89 8.48 -27.67
N GLU A 484 -5.41 9.35 -28.54
CA GLU A 484 -5.61 10.78 -28.26
C GLU A 484 -6.91 11.01 -27.50
N GLY A 485 -6.85 11.80 -26.43
CA GLY A 485 -8.03 12.18 -25.67
C GLY A 485 -7.73 12.64 -24.25
N ARG A 486 -8.77 12.66 -23.40
CA ARG A 486 -8.72 13.16 -22.02
C ARG A 486 -8.83 12.04 -20.99
N GLY A 487 -9.13 10.81 -21.39
CA GLY A 487 -9.21 9.63 -20.54
C GLY A 487 -7.87 9.29 -19.89
N VAL A 488 -7.90 8.54 -18.78
CA VAL A 488 -6.70 8.24 -17.97
C VAL A 488 -5.65 7.39 -18.70
N THR A 489 -6.04 6.66 -19.74
CA THR A 489 -5.14 5.87 -20.61
C THR A 489 -4.69 6.64 -21.85
N GLU A 490 -5.34 7.77 -22.15
CA GLU A 490 -5.12 8.59 -23.33
C GLU A 490 -4.12 9.71 -23.02
N VAL A 491 -3.58 10.30 -24.08
CA VAL A 491 -2.70 11.48 -24.00
C VAL A 491 -3.26 12.60 -24.85
N LYS A 492 -2.86 13.84 -24.58
CA LYS A 492 -3.23 15.01 -25.39
C LYS A 492 -2.00 15.78 -25.82
N VAL A 493 -2.11 16.47 -26.95
CA VAL A 493 -1.07 17.40 -27.40
C VAL A 493 -1.03 18.59 -26.46
N LYS A 494 0.16 18.88 -25.94
CA LYS A 494 0.46 20.08 -25.16
C LYS A 494 1.01 21.19 -26.04
N ASP A 495 1.95 20.83 -26.91
CA ASP A 495 2.64 21.75 -27.81
C ASP A 495 3.26 20.99 -28.99
N VAL A 496 3.56 21.71 -30.08
CA VAL A 496 4.30 21.20 -31.23
C VAL A 496 5.33 22.25 -31.62
N TYR A 497 6.59 21.83 -31.69
CA TYR A 497 7.70 22.74 -32.01
C TYR A 497 8.76 22.06 -32.86
N THR A 498 9.55 22.85 -33.58
CA THR A 498 10.63 22.36 -34.45
C THR A 498 11.98 22.53 -33.75
N VAL A 499 12.86 21.54 -33.92
CA VAL A 499 14.26 21.58 -33.47
C VAL A 499 15.18 21.05 -34.57
N GLY A 500 16.35 21.67 -34.69
CA GLY A 500 17.31 21.39 -35.75
C GLY A 500 17.75 22.68 -36.45
N THR A 501 18.70 22.56 -37.36
CA THR A 501 19.08 23.62 -38.29
C THR A 501 18.69 23.19 -39.69
N GLU A 502 18.07 24.07 -40.47
CA GLU A 502 17.89 23.87 -41.92
C GLU A 502 19.24 23.44 -42.51
N THR A 503 19.25 22.28 -43.17
CA THR A 503 20.34 21.96 -44.10
C THR A 503 20.26 22.98 -45.23
N THR A 504 21.03 24.06 -45.10
CA THR A 504 21.35 24.94 -46.22
C THR A 504 22.17 24.11 -47.20
N ASP A 505 21.52 23.67 -48.28
CA ASP A 505 22.16 23.12 -49.48
C ASP A 505 23.10 24.13 -50.15
#